data_AF-A0A2N0L849-F1
#
_entry.id   AF-A0A2N0L849-F1
#
_cell.length_a   1.000
_cell.length_b   1.000
_cell.length_c   1.000
_cell.angle_alpha   90.00
_cell.angle_beta   90.00
_cell.angle_gamma   90.00
#
_symmetry.space_group_name_H-M   'P 1'
#
loop_
_entity.id
_entity.type
_entity.pdbx_description
1 polymer ?
#
loop_
_entity_poly.entity_id
_entity_poly.type
_entity_poly.pdbx_seq_one_letter_code
_entity_poly.pdbx_strand_id
1 'polypeptide(L)'
;MYDQPREGGGRKAEDYPPDAPLLLGVYQVARERQLLVWLHPGEGHQDSLERVLNRHPDLTFIVHGEETESNIGNLMEKYSNIYFALNDLHGREYPLGDRNSKSRFLAILEDYEPLIEKDLATWQELIEKYPDRFRWATDRGGSAGLWSYDADAGQILVDYAREFIGRLDPEVQERFAYENAQRILQD
;
A
#
# COMPACT_ATOMS: atom_id res chain seq x y z
N MET A 1 -19.38 -21.02 14.85
CA MET A 1 -18.85 -22.17 14.08
C MET A 1 -17.82 -21.67 13.08
N TYR A 2 -16.75 -21.04 13.57
CA TYR A 2 -15.58 -20.64 12.78
C TYR A 2 -14.36 -21.04 13.58
N ASP A 3 -14.11 -22.34 13.57
CA ASP A 3 -12.87 -22.90 14.04
C ASP A 3 -12.65 -24.17 13.23
N GLN A 4 -12.03 -24.00 12.07
CA GLN A 4 -11.19 -25.04 11.48
C GLN A 4 -9.97 -24.37 10.84
N PRO A 5 -8.75 -24.76 11.23
CA PRO A 5 -7.56 -24.38 10.51
C PRO A 5 -7.65 -24.99 9.11
N ARG A 6 -7.43 -24.18 8.07
CA ARG A 6 -7.31 -24.71 6.71
C ARG A 6 -6.07 -25.62 6.67
N GLU A 7 -6.30 -26.92 6.62
CA GLU A 7 -5.31 -27.88 6.12
C GLU A 7 -5.03 -27.54 4.66
N GLY A 8 -3.80 -27.11 4.40
CA GLY A 8 -3.37 -26.55 3.11
C GLY A 8 -2.71 -25.22 3.37
N GLY A 9 -1.37 -25.25 3.57
CA GLY A 9 -0.56 -24.04 3.70
C GLY A 9 -1.03 -23.02 2.67
N GLY A 10 -1.52 -21.88 3.16
CA GLY A 10 -2.06 -20.83 2.30
C GLY A 10 -1.01 -20.50 1.25
N ARG A 11 -1.40 -20.57 -0.03
CA ARG A 11 -0.51 -20.19 -1.13
C ARG A 11 -0.04 -18.77 -0.87
N LYS A 12 1.27 -18.56 -0.88
CA LYS A 12 1.86 -17.27 -0.55
C LYS A 12 1.80 -16.36 -1.77
N ALA A 13 1.86 -15.04 -1.55
CA ALA A 13 2.00 -14.08 -2.64
C ALA A 13 3.19 -14.45 -3.55
N GLU A 14 4.30 -14.91 -2.94
CA GLU A 14 5.51 -15.45 -3.58
C GLU A 14 5.23 -16.47 -4.71
N ASP A 15 4.15 -17.26 -4.59
CA ASP A 15 3.79 -18.32 -5.54
C ASP A 15 3.17 -17.77 -6.85
N TYR A 16 2.81 -16.47 -6.87
CA TYR A 16 2.11 -15.83 -7.98
C TYR A 16 2.77 -14.49 -8.36
N PRO A 17 3.91 -14.53 -9.07
CA PRO A 17 4.53 -13.32 -9.60
C PRO A 17 3.57 -12.54 -10.48
N PRO A 18 3.71 -11.19 -10.58
CA PRO A 18 2.88 -10.35 -11.44
C PRO A 18 2.71 -10.87 -12.88
N ASP A 19 3.71 -11.54 -13.46
CA ASP A 19 3.61 -12.09 -14.82
C ASP A 19 3.21 -13.58 -14.87
N ALA A 20 2.71 -14.13 -13.77
CA ALA A 20 2.19 -15.50 -13.73
C ALA A 20 1.09 -15.70 -14.78
N PRO A 21 1.03 -16.86 -15.47
CA PRO A 21 0.01 -17.15 -16.48
C PRO A 21 -1.43 -16.94 -15.99
N LEU A 22 -1.70 -17.19 -14.71
CA LEU A 22 -3.00 -16.99 -14.08
C LEU A 22 -3.47 -15.53 -14.11
N LEU A 23 -2.54 -14.56 -14.04
CA LEU A 23 -2.86 -13.13 -13.99
C LEU A 23 -3.04 -12.50 -15.37
N LEU A 24 -2.58 -13.16 -16.45
CA LEU A 24 -2.67 -12.61 -17.80
C LEU A 24 -4.12 -12.31 -18.23
N GLY A 25 -5.06 -13.21 -17.86
CA GLY A 25 -6.48 -12.99 -18.09
C GLY A 25 -7.04 -11.82 -17.29
N VAL A 26 -6.51 -11.56 -16.09
CA VAL A 26 -6.92 -10.41 -15.26
C VAL A 26 -6.56 -9.10 -15.95
N TYR A 27 -5.35 -8.98 -16.51
CA TYR A 27 -4.93 -7.78 -17.25
C TYR A 27 -5.75 -7.56 -18.51
N GLN A 28 -6.15 -8.63 -19.21
CA GLN A 28 -7.06 -8.52 -20.34
C GLN A 28 -8.41 -7.96 -19.91
N VAL A 29 -9.02 -8.53 -18.87
CA VAL A 29 -10.31 -8.06 -18.34
C VAL A 29 -10.21 -6.62 -17.87
N ALA A 30 -9.14 -6.26 -17.15
CA ALA A 30 -8.93 -4.90 -16.66
C ALA A 30 -8.90 -3.90 -17.83
N ARG A 31 -8.19 -4.22 -18.91
CA ARG A 31 -8.14 -3.40 -20.13
C ARG A 31 -9.50 -3.25 -20.77
N GLU A 32 -10.20 -4.37 -21.01
CA GLU A 32 -11.50 -4.38 -21.69
C GLU A 32 -12.59 -3.66 -20.90
N ARG A 33 -12.43 -3.54 -19.58
CA ARG A 33 -13.38 -2.94 -18.66
C ARG A 33 -12.94 -1.58 -18.11
N GLN A 34 -11.81 -1.05 -18.58
CA GLN A 34 -11.23 0.20 -18.09
C GLN A 34 -11.07 0.21 -16.57
N LEU A 35 -10.58 -0.90 -16.02
CA LEU A 35 -10.29 -1.05 -14.60
C LEU A 35 -8.80 -0.88 -14.37
N LEU A 36 -8.47 -0.33 -13.20
CA LEU A 36 -7.12 -0.38 -12.66
C LEU A 36 -6.80 -1.76 -12.07
N VAL A 37 -5.52 -2.03 -11.91
CA VAL A 37 -5.01 -3.26 -11.30
C VAL A 37 -4.35 -2.92 -9.98
N TRP A 38 -4.85 -3.48 -8.87
CA TRP A 38 -4.20 -3.40 -7.56
C TRP A 38 -3.39 -4.67 -7.32
N LEU A 39 -2.10 -4.55 -6.99
CA LEU A 39 -1.21 -5.67 -6.74
C LEU A 39 -0.48 -5.51 -5.41
N HIS A 40 -0.25 -6.63 -4.73
CA HIS A 40 0.75 -6.75 -3.68
C HIS A 40 1.83 -7.69 -4.19
N PRO A 41 2.92 -7.18 -4.78
CA PRO A 41 4.04 -8.01 -5.20
C PRO A 41 4.62 -8.75 -3.99
N GLY A 42 5.03 -10.01 -4.17
CA GLY A 42 5.75 -10.75 -3.14
C GLY A 42 7.26 -10.52 -3.19
N GLU A 43 7.97 -11.10 -2.24
CA GLU A 43 9.43 -11.04 -2.20
C GLU A 43 10.04 -11.61 -3.50
N GLY A 44 11.02 -10.91 -4.07
CA GLY A 44 11.68 -11.30 -5.31
C GLY A 44 10.89 -11.06 -6.59
N HIS A 45 9.72 -10.41 -6.53
CA HIS A 45 8.85 -10.20 -7.72
C HIS A 45 9.16 -8.95 -8.53
N GLN A 46 10.25 -8.22 -8.23
CA GLN A 46 10.62 -6.96 -8.88
C GLN A 46 10.72 -7.10 -10.42
N ASP A 47 11.47 -8.08 -10.92
CA ASP A 47 11.63 -8.28 -12.36
C ASP A 47 10.30 -8.63 -13.05
N SER A 48 9.44 -9.40 -12.40
CA SER A 48 8.11 -9.73 -12.93
C SER A 48 7.19 -8.52 -12.95
N LEU A 49 7.23 -7.65 -11.93
CA LEU A 49 6.49 -6.40 -11.91
C LEU A 49 6.93 -5.50 -13.08
N GLU A 50 8.24 -5.29 -13.26
CA GLU A 50 8.77 -4.47 -14.36
C GLU A 50 8.37 -5.01 -15.74
N ARG A 51 8.37 -6.34 -15.92
CA ARG A 51 7.89 -6.97 -17.18
C ARG A 51 6.41 -6.68 -17.42
N VAL A 52 5.56 -6.73 -16.39
CA VAL A 52 4.13 -6.41 -16.50
C VAL A 52 3.92 -4.94 -16.83
N LEU A 53 4.56 -4.03 -16.09
CA LEU A 53 4.48 -2.59 -16.32
C LEU A 53 4.86 -2.24 -17.77
N ASN A 54 5.95 -2.84 -18.27
CA ASN A 54 6.43 -2.63 -19.64
C ASN A 54 5.49 -3.19 -20.72
N ARG A 55 4.87 -4.35 -20.47
CA ARG A 55 3.95 -4.99 -21.43
C ARG A 55 2.57 -4.34 -21.48
N HIS A 56 2.18 -3.64 -20.40
CA HIS A 56 0.86 -3.05 -20.25
C HIS A 56 0.95 -1.56 -19.90
N PRO A 57 1.59 -0.72 -20.75
CA PRO A 57 1.69 0.72 -20.49
C PRO A 57 0.32 1.42 -20.52
N ASP A 58 -0.69 0.75 -21.06
CA ASP A 58 -2.08 1.20 -21.14
C ASP A 58 -2.90 0.92 -19.86
N LEU A 59 -2.39 0.08 -18.96
CA LEU A 59 -3.05 -0.25 -17.70
C LEU A 59 -2.43 0.54 -16.55
N THR A 60 -3.28 1.01 -15.66
CA THR A 60 -2.90 1.65 -14.40
C THR A 60 -2.70 0.60 -13.31
N PHE A 61 -1.52 0.60 -12.69
CA PHE A 61 -1.16 -0.28 -11.58
C PHE A 61 -1.04 0.49 -10.27
N ILE A 62 -1.72 0.01 -9.23
CA ILE A 62 -1.51 0.42 -7.84
C ILE A 62 -0.78 -0.72 -7.15
N VAL A 63 0.35 -0.42 -6.53
CA VAL A 63 1.08 -1.39 -5.70
C VAL A 63 1.17 -0.91 -4.26
N HIS A 64 1.27 -1.86 -3.34
CA HIS A 64 1.59 -1.62 -1.94
C HIS A 64 2.35 -2.83 -1.37
N GLY A 65 2.87 -2.69 -0.16
CA GLY A 65 3.64 -3.72 0.53
C GLY A 65 5.14 -3.41 0.59
N GLU A 66 5.74 -3.87 1.69
CA GLU A 66 7.16 -3.65 2.05
C GLU A 66 8.13 -4.08 0.94
N GLU A 67 7.78 -5.09 0.14
CA GLU A 67 8.63 -5.66 -0.89
C GLU A 67 8.85 -4.71 -2.08
N THR A 68 8.05 -3.65 -2.20
CA THR A 68 8.17 -2.65 -3.27
C THR A 68 8.69 -1.30 -2.79
N GLU A 69 8.64 -1.02 -1.48
CA GLU A 69 8.95 0.29 -0.91
C GLU A 69 10.33 0.80 -1.31
N SER A 70 11.37 -0.03 -1.18
CA SER A 70 12.74 0.40 -1.43
C SER A 70 13.05 0.74 -2.89
N ASN A 71 12.21 0.32 -3.84
CA ASN A 71 12.43 0.50 -5.27
C ASN A 71 11.37 1.39 -5.95
N ILE A 72 10.32 1.80 -5.23
CA ILE A 72 9.18 2.47 -5.84
C ILE A 72 9.55 3.78 -6.56
N GLY A 73 10.54 4.52 -6.06
CA GLY A 73 11.03 5.73 -6.73
C GLY A 73 11.63 5.46 -8.12
N ASN A 74 12.45 4.41 -8.25
CA ASN A 74 13.00 4.00 -9.55
C ASN A 74 11.90 3.53 -10.51
N LEU A 75 10.92 2.79 -9.98
CA LEU A 75 9.78 2.34 -10.78
C LEU A 75 8.94 3.51 -11.29
N MET A 76 8.66 4.52 -10.45
CA MET A 76 7.93 5.73 -10.84
C MET A 76 8.68 6.59 -11.85
N GLU A 77 10.01 6.63 -11.77
CA GLU A 77 10.85 7.31 -12.77
C GLU A 77 10.79 6.64 -14.14
N LYS A 78 10.73 5.30 -14.16
CA LYS A 78 10.77 4.51 -15.39
C LYS A 78 9.39 4.27 -16.02
N TYR A 79 8.35 4.14 -15.21
CA TYR A 79 7.02 3.73 -15.63
C TYR A 79 5.95 4.77 -15.27
N SER A 80 5.26 5.31 -16.27
CA SER A 80 4.23 6.32 -16.06
C SER A 80 2.95 5.77 -15.44
N ASN A 81 2.76 4.45 -15.51
CA ASN A 81 1.51 3.76 -15.21
C ASN A 81 1.51 3.03 -13.85
N ILE A 82 2.49 3.32 -12.99
CA ILE A 82 2.56 2.81 -11.62
C ILE A 82 2.29 3.91 -10.59
N TYR A 83 1.56 3.52 -9.56
CA TYR A 83 1.20 4.30 -8.40
C TYR A 83 1.41 3.47 -7.13
N PHE A 84 1.60 4.14 -6.00
CA PHE A 84 1.81 3.50 -4.70
C PHE A 84 0.72 3.86 -3.71
N ALA A 85 0.15 2.85 -3.06
CA ALA A 85 -0.69 3.03 -1.88
C ALA A 85 0.17 2.81 -0.64
N LEU A 86 0.41 3.90 0.09
CA LEU A 86 1.22 3.89 1.29
C LEU A 86 0.32 3.58 2.49
N ASN A 87 0.52 2.40 3.08
CA ASN A 87 -0.23 1.84 4.20
C ASN A 87 0.62 1.59 5.45
N ASP A 88 1.94 1.55 5.31
CA ASP A 88 2.87 1.14 6.37
C ASP A 88 3.64 2.33 6.95
N LEU A 89 2.91 3.40 7.26
CA LEU A 89 3.47 4.56 7.94
C LEU A 89 3.56 4.31 9.44
N HIS A 90 4.60 3.61 9.87
CA HIS A 90 4.81 3.27 11.27
C HIS A 90 6.31 3.08 11.60
N GLY A 91 7.21 3.71 10.86
CA GLY A 91 8.65 3.70 11.16
C GLY A 91 9.30 2.31 11.16
N ARG A 92 8.93 1.47 10.19
CA ARG A 92 9.27 0.02 10.06
C ARG A 92 8.71 -0.88 11.14
N GLU A 93 7.90 -0.36 12.06
CA GLU A 93 7.04 -1.21 12.88
C GLU A 93 5.81 -1.55 12.03
N TYR A 94 5.40 -2.80 11.96
CA TYR A 94 4.15 -3.17 11.29
C TYR A 94 3.09 -3.51 12.35
N PRO A 95 2.46 -2.50 12.99
CA PRO A 95 1.61 -2.70 14.17
C PRO A 95 0.27 -3.37 13.82
N LEU A 96 -0.11 -3.39 12.53
CA LEU A 96 -1.27 -4.13 12.00
C LEU A 96 -0.95 -5.58 11.60
N GLY A 97 0.22 -6.13 11.94
CA GLY A 97 0.55 -7.53 11.68
C GLY A 97 -0.14 -8.56 12.58
N ASP A 98 -0.12 -9.83 12.15
CA ASP A 98 -0.66 -11.02 12.85
C ASP A 98 -0.07 -11.26 14.24
N ARG A 99 1.11 -10.71 14.50
CA ARG A 99 1.81 -10.81 15.79
C ARG A 99 1.39 -9.75 16.81
N ASN A 100 0.54 -8.80 16.45
CA ASN A 100 0.16 -7.71 17.33
C ASN A 100 -1.27 -7.85 17.85
N SER A 101 -1.45 -7.54 19.13
CA SER A 101 -2.77 -7.34 19.71
C SER A 101 -3.20 -5.89 19.54
N LYS A 102 -4.51 -5.64 19.59
CA LYS A 102 -5.08 -4.29 19.71
C LYS A 102 -4.39 -3.46 20.79
N SER A 103 -4.15 -4.04 21.97
CA SER A 103 -3.53 -3.32 23.08
C SER A 103 -2.09 -2.89 22.78
N ARG A 104 -1.32 -3.74 22.07
CA ARG A 104 0.05 -3.41 21.65
C ARG A 104 0.04 -2.34 20.57
N PHE A 105 -0.86 -2.47 19.59
CA PHE A 105 -1.08 -1.48 18.54
C PHE A 105 -1.39 -0.08 19.13
N LEU A 106 -2.37 0.00 20.04
CA LEU A 106 -2.73 1.26 20.71
C LEU A 106 -1.58 1.83 21.55
N ALA A 107 -0.80 0.97 22.22
CA ALA A 107 0.34 1.41 23.03
C ALA A 107 1.50 1.97 22.18
N ILE A 108 1.75 1.40 21.00
CA ILE A 108 2.78 1.90 20.06
C ILE A 108 2.40 3.29 19.54
N LEU A 109 1.11 3.50 19.27
CA LEU A 109 0.61 4.75 18.70
C LEU A 109 0.18 5.79 19.74
N GLU A 110 0.29 5.51 21.05
CA GLU A 110 0.01 6.49 22.10
C GLU A 110 0.97 7.68 22.04
N ASP A 111 2.22 7.43 21.67
CA ASP A 111 3.23 8.44 21.32
C ASP A 111 3.79 8.12 19.92
N TYR A 112 3.06 8.56 18.90
CA TYR A 112 3.41 8.30 17.52
C TYR A 112 4.50 9.23 16.95
N GLU A 113 4.94 10.25 17.68
CA GLU A 113 5.91 11.24 17.20
C GLU A 113 7.20 10.61 16.66
N PRO A 114 7.82 9.63 17.34
CA PRO A 114 9.03 8.99 16.82
C PRO A 114 8.81 8.19 15.54
N LEU A 115 7.56 7.73 15.30
CA LEU A 115 7.21 7.00 14.08
C LEU A 115 7.01 7.97 12.92
N ILE A 116 6.36 9.11 13.16
CA ILE A 116 6.18 10.17 12.17
C ILE A 116 7.54 10.67 11.67
N GLU A 117 8.50 10.92 12.56
CA GLU A 117 9.84 11.36 12.16
C GLU A 117 10.55 10.33 11.26
N LYS A 118 10.41 9.04 11.56
CA LYS A 118 10.97 7.97 10.72
C LYS A 118 10.28 7.89 9.36
N ASP A 119 8.97 8.06 9.33
CA ASP A 119 8.20 8.00 8.10
C ASP A 119 8.48 9.21 7.21
N LEU A 120 8.57 10.42 7.77
CA LEU A 120 8.96 11.61 7.02
C LEU A 120 10.34 11.43 6.42
N ALA A 121 11.30 10.95 7.21
CA ALA A 121 12.65 10.64 6.73
C ALA A 121 12.67 9.57 5.61
N THR A 122 11.66 8.70 5.56
CA THR A 122 11.56 7.63 4.55
C THR A 122 10.83 8.11 3.29
N TRP A 123 9.75 8.87 3.45
CA TRP A 123 8.74 9.03 2.41
C TRP A 123 8.57 10.45 1.89
N GLN A 124 8.89 11.47 2.69
CA GLN A 124 8.53 12.85 2.37
C GLN A 124 9.10 13.29 1.01
N GLU A 125 10.41 13.15 0.82
CA GLU A 125 11.07 13.56 -0.43
C GLU A 125 10.45 12.87 -1.65
N LEU A 126 10.10 11.59 -1.52
CA LEU A 126 9.58 10.80 -2.63
C LEU A 126 8.12 11.15 -2.96
N ILE A 127 7.29 11.37 -1.94
CA ILE A 127 5.91 11.83 -2.09
C ILE A 127 5.89 13.21 -2.75
N GLU A 128 6.73 14.14 -2.31
CA GLU A 128 6.81 15.50 -2.85
C GLU A 128 7.41 15.52 -4.27
N LYS A 129 8.34 14.61 -4.60
CA LYS A 129 8.88 14.44 -5.95
C LYS A 129 7.83 13.89 -6.94
N TYR A 130 6.93 13.02 -6.48
CA TYR A 130 5.87 12.42 -7.31
C TYR A 130 4.47 12.63 -6.70
N PRO A 131 4.00 13.89 -6.62
CA PRO A 131 2.84 14.26 -5.80
C PRO A 131 1.52 13.67 -6.29
N ASP A 132 1.47 13.21 -7.54
CA ASP A 132 0.29 12.58 -8.15
C ASP A 132 0.32 11.05 -8.11
N ARG A 133 1.38 10.44 -7.54
CA ARG A 133 1.65 9.00 -7.66
C ARG A 133 1.51 8.22 -6.36
N PHE A 134 1.41 8.92 -5.23
CA PHE A 134 1.18 8.33 -3.92
C PHE A 134 -0.25 8.55 -3.44
N ARG A 135 -0.74 7.67 -2.57
CA ARG A 135 -2.01 7.84 -1.85
C ARG A 135 -1.93 7.17 -0.49
N TRP A 136 -2.72 7.68 0.44
CA TRP A 136 -2.93 7.02 1.73
C TRP A 136 -3.80 5.77 1.60
N ALA A 137 -3.43 4.70 2.31
CA ALA A 137 -4.24 3.52 2.56
C ALA A 137 -4.07 3.09 4.01
N THR A 138 -4.97 2.26 4.53
CA THR A 138 -4.91 1.85 5.96
C THR A 138 -4.50 0.39 6.15
N ASP A 139 -4.63 -0.42 5.10
CA ASP A 139 -4.46 -1.88 5.14
C ASP A 139 -5.10 -2.57 6.36
N ARG A 140 -6.19 -1.99 6.87
CA ARG A 140 -6.92 -2.54 8.01
C ARG A 140 -7.63 -3.82 7.59
N GLY A 141 -7.37 -4.86 8.35
CA GLY A 141 -8.01 -6.16 8.19
C GLY A 141 -6.93 -7.23 8.05
N GLY A 142 -7.23 -8.28 7.29
CA GLY A 142 -6.23 -9.29 6.96
C GLY A 142 -5.57 -9.92 8.19
N SER A 143 -4.24 -9.82 8.25
CA SER A 143 -3.38 -10.37 9.31
C SER A 143 -3.63 -9.74 10.68
N ALA A 144 -4.02 -8.46 10.75
CA ALA A 144 -4.34 -7.77 12.00
C ALA A 144 -5.47 -8.47 12.78
N GLY A 145 -6.44 -9.06 12.08
CA GLY A 145 -7.65 -9.62 12.69
C GLY A 145 -8.75 -8.58 12.94
N LEU A 146 -9.90 -9.03 13.48
CA LEU A 146 -11.14 -8.23 13.53
C LEU A 146 -11.04 -6.97 14.38
N TRP A 147 -10.13 -6.92 15.36
CA TRP A 147 -9.95 -5.75 16.22
C TRP A 147 -9.49 -4.52 15.43
N SER A 148 -8.84 -4.71 14.27
CA SER A 148 -8.40 -3.60 13.45
C SER A 148 -9.59 -2.79 12.93
N TYR A 149 -10.82 -3.33 12.93
CA TYR A 149 -12.05 -2.60 12.56
C TYR A 149 -12.67 -1.79 13.70
N ASP A 150 -12.17 -1.93 14.93
CA ASP A 150 -12.69 -1.18 16.07
C ASP A 150 -12.50 0.34 15.88
N ALA A 151 -13.40 1.12 16.49
CA ALA A 151 -13.44 2.57 16.29
C ALA A 151 -12.19 3.29 16.81
N ASP A 152 -11.63 2.85 17.94
CA ASP A 152 -10.41 3.38 18.52
C ASP A 152 -9.17 3.07 17.66
N ALA A 153 -9.07 1.86 17.11
CA ALA A 153 -8.03 1.51 16.15
C ALA A 153 -8.13 2.37 14.87
N GLY A 154 -9.35 2.63 14.40
CA GLY A 154 -9.57 3.54 13.28
C GLY A 154 -9.22 4.99 13.58
N GLN A 155 -9.61 5.47 14.76
CA GLN A 155 -9.38 6.86 15.16
C GLN A 155 -7.88 7.17 15.26
N ILE A 156 -7.11 6.32 15.93
CA ILE A 156 -5.68 6.55 16.12
C ILE A 156 -4.89 6.49 14.79
N LEU A 157 -5.31 5.63 13.84
CA LEU A 157 -4.73 5.62 12.48
C LEU A 157 -5.04 6.91 11.72
N VAL A 158 -6.26 7.43 11.87
CA VAL A 158 -6.64 8.70 11.23
C VAL A 158 -5.87 9.86 11.86
N ASP A 159 -5.73 9.88 13.18
CA ASP A 159 -4.96 10.92 13.89
C ASP A 159 -3.49 10.90 13.45
N TYR A 160 -2.89 9.70 13.41
CA TYR A 160 -1.56 9.48 12.87
C TYR A 160 -1.42 9.99 11.43
N ALA A 161 -2.30 9.55 10.53
CA ALA A 161 -2.26 9.91 9.12
C ALA A 161 -2.40 11.42 8.93
N ARG A 162 -3.31 12.06 9.66
CA ARG A 162 -3.50 13.52 9.60
C ARG A 162 -2.25 14.27 10.04
N GLU A 163 -1.60 13.81 11.09
CA GLU A 163 -0.36 14.44 11.57
C GLU A 163 0.77 14.28 10.56
N PHE A 164 1.00 13.07 10.03
CA PHE A 164 2.00 12.85 8.97
C PHE A 164 1.71 13.71 7.73
N ILE A 165 0.48 13.67 7.23
CA ILE A 165 0.07 14.43 6.02
C ILE A 165 0.22 15.93 6.27
N GLY A 166 -0.12 16.42 7.45
CA GLY A 166 0.00 17.83 7.82
C GLY A 166 1.44 18.37 7.79
N ARG A 167 2.45 17.50 7.76
CA ARG A 167 3.88 17.84 7.70
C ARG A 167 4.48 17.77 6.29
N LEU A 168 3.74 17.26 5.30
CA LEU A 168 4.13 17.33 3.89
C LEU A 168 3.94 18.75 3.34
N ASP A 169 4.56 19.06 2.20
CA ASP A 169 4.29 20.29 1.45
C ASP A 169 2.77 20.53 1.29
N PRO A 170 2.24 21.73 1.64
CA PRO A 170 0.82 22.06 1.53
C PRO A 170 0.18 21.73 0.18
N GLU A 171 0.91 21.87 -0.92
CA GLU A 171 0.40 21.58 -2.27
C GLU A 171 0.19 20.06 -2.53
N VAL A 172 0.77 19.20 -1.69
CA VAL A 172 0.75 17.74 -1.81
C VAL A 172 -0.26 17.09 -0.85
N GLN A 173 -0.63 17.78 0.23
CA GLN A 173 -1.44 17.20 1.31
C GLN A 173 -2.78 16.63 0.81
N GLU A 174 -3.58 17.41 0.09
CA GLU A 174 -4.89 16.95 -0.41
C GLU A 174 -4.73 15.87 -1.49
N ARG A 175 -3.71 15.98 -2.33
CA ARG A 175 -3.39 14.99 -3.37
C ARG A 175 -3.11 13.63 -2.76
N PHE A 176 -2.21 13.58 -1.78
CA PHE A 176 -1.87 12.37 -1.08
C PHE A 176 -3.04 11.83 -0.23
N ALA A 177 -3.78 12.72 0.44
CA ALA A 177 -4.88 12.35 1.32
C ALA A 177 -6.06 11.73 0.56
N TYR A 178 -6.47 12.31 -0.58
CA TYR A 178 -7.66 11.82 -1.28
C TYR A 178 -7.74 12.13 -2.79
N GLU A 179 -7.21 13.26 -3.29
CA GLU A 179 -7.48 13.65 -4.68
C GLU A 179 -6.86 12.68 -5.69
N ASN A 180 -5.68 12.12 -5.40
CA ASN A 180 -5.06 11.10 -6.25
C ASN A 180 -5.91 9.83 -6.36
N ALA A 181 -6.54 9.43 -5.25
CA ALA A 181 -7.43 8.27 -5.22
C ALA A 181 -8.75 8.56 -5.97
N GLN A 182 -9.26 9.79 -5.91
CA GLN A 182 -10.45 10.18 -6.66
C GLN A 182 -10.18 10.23 -8.17
N ARG A 183 -9.09 10.89 -8.58
CA ARG A 183 -8.74 11.10 -9.99
C ARG A 183 -8.58 9.78 -10.74
N ILE A 184 -7.83 8.84 -10.17
CA ILE A 184 -7.51 7.57 -10.81
C ILE A 184 -8.71 6.62 -10.97
N LEU A 185 -9.81 6.88 -10.26
CA LEU A 185 -11.06 6.14 -10.39
C LEU A 185 -12.05 6.81 -11.33
N GLN A 186 -11.77 8.04 -11.76
CA GLN A 186 -12.62 8.85 -12.64
C GLN A 186 -12.07 8.96 -14.07
N ASP A 187 -10.77 8.71 -14.25
CA ASP A 187 -10.09 8.57 -15.55
C ASP A 187 -10.47 7.27 -16.27
#